data_AF-A0A2D3WER0-F1
#
_entry.id   AF-A0A2D3WER0-F1
#
_cell.length_a   1.000
_cell.length_b   1.000
_cell.length_c   1.000
_cell.angle_alpha   90.00
_cell.angle_beta   90.00
_cell.angle_gamma   90.00
#
_symmetry.space_group_name_H-M   'P 1'
#
loop_
_entity.id
_entity.type
_entity.pdbx_description
1 polymer ?
#
loop_
_entity_poly.entity_id
_entity_poly.type
_entity_poly.pdbx_seq_one_letter_code
_entity_poly.pdbx_strand_id
1 'polypeptide(L)'
;MALFREFYDAYCRGDITRDSATKPIVFTHPSYREHCTIIDPKEVPRRTKLNTSQGQVLLLHAIAHIEYSAIDLALDAVYRFRNCGEKFEMDWLVVADDEVRHFEMIESLLKELGGYYGEYPVHDALFEASMRTLDLYERMAVVPRYLEANGLDATPLILRKL
;
A
#
# COMPACT_ATOMS: atom_id res chain seq x y z
N MET A 1 -1.34 -10.23 5.99
CA MET A 1 0.12 -10.19 6.26
C MET A 1 0.75 -11.57 6.40
N ALA A 2 0.18 -12.52 7.17
CA ALA A 2 0.75 -13.86 7.33
C ALA A 2 1.05 -14.60 6.01
N LEU A 3 0.11 -14.60 5.06
CA LEU A 3 0.30 -15.23 3.74
C LEU A 3 1.45 -14.61 2.93
N PHE A 4 1.64 -13.29 3.03
CA PHE A 4 2.76 -12.62 2.36
C PHE A 4 4.09 -13.07 2.95
N ARG A 5 4.21 -13.12 4.29
CA ARG A 5 5.46 -13.58 4.94
C ARG A 5 5.82 -15.02 4.58
N GLU A 6 4.84 -15.91 4.62
CA GLU A 6 5.04 -17.30 4.22
C GLU A 6 5.56 -17.40 2.78
N PHE A 7 4.93 -16.64 1.87
CA PHE A 7 5.37 -16.54 0.48
C PHE A 7 6.78 -15.94 0.35
N TYR A 8 7.05 -14.80 1.00
CA TYR A 8 8.31 -14.07 0.90
C TYR A 8 9.48 -14.91 1.45
N ASP A 9 9.30 -15.55 2.61
CA ASP A 9 10.30 -16.44 3.20
C ASP A 9 10.59 -17.64 2.27
N ALA A 10 9.55 -18.23 1.68
CA ALA A 10 9.71 -19.35 0.74
C ALA A 10 10.37 -18.91 -0.58
N TYR A 11 10.07 -17.71 -1.07
CA TYR A 11 10.73 -17.11 -2.23
C TYR A 11 12.22 -16.87 -1.95
N CYS A 12 12.57 -16.28 -0.81
CA CYS A 12 13.97 -16.04 -0.41
C CYS A 12 14.79 -17.32 -0.24
N ARG A 13 14.15 -18.43 0.15
CA ARG A 13 14.81 -19.75 0.23
C ARG A 13 14.94 -20.46 -1.12
N GLY A 14 14.28 -19.97 -2.16
CA GLY A 14 14.18 -20.65 -3.46
C GLY A 14 13.22 -21.84 -3.46
N ASP A 15 12.34 -21.94 -2.46
CA ASP A 15 11.32 -23.00 -2.38
C ASP A 15 10.19 -22.79 -3.39
N ILE A 16 10.02 -21.54 -3.86
CA ILE A 16 9.02 -21.15 -4.85
C ILE A 16 9.72 -20.83 -6.17
N THR A 17 9.32 -21.52 -7.23
CA THR A 17 9.80 -21.25 -8.58
C THR A 17 8.82 -20.36 -9.33
N ARG A 18 9.36 -19.45 -10.13
CA ARG A 18 8.59 -18.56 -10.99
C ARG A 18 7.81 -19.33 -12.06
N ASP A 19 6.55 -18.95 -12.23
CA ASP A 19 5.77 -19.27 -13.42
C ASP A 19 5.90 -18.17 -14.49
N SER A 20 6.60 -18.50 -15.57
CA SER A 20 6.76 -17.64 -16.74
C SER A 20 5.70 -17.85 -17.83
N ALA A 21 4.87 -18.89 -17.73
CA ALA A 21 3.89 -19.26 -18.75
C ALA A 21 2.53 -18.59 -18.53
N THR A 22 2.11 -18.43 -17.27
CA THR A 22 0.82 -17.79 -16.96
C THR A 22 0.87 -16.29 -17.19
N LYS A 23 0.02 -15.76 -18.07
CA LYS A 23 -0.07 -14.31 -18.30
C LYS A 23 -0.62 -13.60 -17.06
N PRO A 24 -0.05 -12.45 -16.66
CA PRO A 24 -0.63 -11.65 -15.59
C PRO A 24 -2.03 -11.18 -15.99
N ILE A 25 -2.96 -11.27 -15.04
CA ILE A 25 -4.25 -10.60 -15.15
C ILE A 25 -4.14 -9.18 -14.62
N VAL A 26 -4.97 -8.28 -15.13
CA VAL A 26 -5.12 -6.94 -14.58
C VAL A 26 -6.19 -7.00 -13.49
N PHE A 27 -5.84 -6.58 -12.28
CA PHE A 27 -6.79 -6.51 -11.17
C PHE A 27 -7.87 -5.46 -11.46
N THR A 28 -9.12 -5.75 -11.07
CA THR A 28 -10.27 -4.85 -11.31
C THR A 28 -10.65 -4.02 -10.09
N HIS A 29 -10.06 -4.33 -8.94
CA HIS A 29 -10.23 -3.61 -7.69
C HIS A 29 -8.99 -3.81 -6.78
N PRO A 30 -8.75 -2.92 -5.81
CA PRO A 30 -7.69 -3.10 -4.83
C PRO A 30 -7.97 -4.29 -3.90
N SER A 31 -6.94 -4.79 -3.21
CA SER A 31 -7.10 -5.96 -2.34
C SER A 31 -7.84 -5.64 -1.03
N TYR A 32 -7.83 -4.38 -0.59
CA TYR A 32 -8.53 -3.91 0.61
C TYR A 32 -10.04 -3.68 0.41
N ARG A 33 -10.61 -3.93 -0.77
CA ARG A 33 -12.04 -3.69 -1.06
C ARG A 33 -12.98 -4.43 -0.11
N GLU A 34 -12.63 -5.66 0.27
CA GLU A 34 -13.45 -6.50 1.14
C GLU A 34 -13.41 -6.06 2.62
N HIS A 35 -12.52 -5.15 2.97
CA HIS A 35 -12.24 -4.76 4.36
C HIS A 35 -12.34 -3.25 4.61
N CYS A 36 -12.47 -2.45 3.56
CA CYS A 36 -12.58 -0.99 3.66
C CYS A 36 -13.72 -0.45 2.79
N THR A 37 -14.44 0.54 3.30
CA THR A 37 -15.39 1.32 2.50
C THR A 37 -14.62 2.30 1.61
N ILE A 38 -14.69 2.13 0.29
CA ILE A 38 -14.02 3.00 -0.67
C ILE A 38 -14.93 4.17 -1.04
N ILE A 39 -14.39 5.39 -0.98
CA ILE A 39 -15.06 6.65 -1.35
C ILE A 39 -14.21 7.45 -2.33
N ASP A 40 -14.83 8.41 -3.03
CA ASP A 40 -14.09 9.32 -3.90
C ASP A 40 -13.10 10.17 -3.06
N PRO A 41 -11.87 10.43 -3.52
CA PRO A 41 -10.91 11.29 -2.82
C PRO A 41 -11.48 12.65 -2.37
N LYS A 42 -12.45 13.21 -3.11
CA LYS A 42 -13.12 14.49 -2.79
C LYS A 42 -14.07 14.39 -1.60
N GLU A 43 -14.53 13.20 -1.27
CA GLU A 43 -15.48 12.92 -0.19
C GLU A 43 -14.76 12.58 1.13
N VAL A 44 -13.44 12.45 1.10
CA VAL A 44 -12.63 12.08 2.27
C VAL A 44 -12.73 13.18 3.34
N PRO A 45 -13.14 12.85 4.58
CA PRO A 45 -13.27 13.83 5.65
C PRO A 45 -11.96 14.58 5.92
N ARG A 46 -12.02 15.92 5.98
CA ARG A 46 -10.84 16.73 6.32
C ARG A 46 -10.39 16.46 7.76
N ARG A 47 -9.11 16.12 7.92
CA ARG A 47 -8.42 15.92 9.21
C ARG A 47 -8.41 17.23 10.00
N THR A 48 -9.39 17.43 10.88
CA THR A 48 -9.64 18.76 11.48
C THR A 48 -9.25 18.86 12.96
N LYS A 49 -8.86 17.77 13.64
CA LYS A 49 -8.54 17.79 15.09
C LYS A 49 -7.49 16.75 15.50
N LEU A 50 -6.25 16.87 15.01
CA LEU A 50 -5.16 15.91 15.30
C LEU A 50 -4.77 15.81 16.79
N ASN A 51 -5.20 16.76 17.62
CA ASN A 51 -4.95 16.81 19.06
C ASN A 51 -5.97 16.04 19.91
N THR A 52 -6.95 15.37 19.29
CA THR A 52 -7.91 14.50 20.01
C THR A 52 -7.60 13.04 19.74
N SER A 53 -7.99 12.14 20.65
CA SER A 53 -7.84 10.69 20.45
C SER A 53 -8.48 10.23 19.13
N GLN A 54 -9.65 10.76 18.79
CA GLN A 54 -10.30 10.48 17.51
C GLN A 54 -9.48 10.97 16.30
N GLY A 55 -8.85 12.14 16.39
CA GLY A 55 -7.99 12.64 15.33
C GLY A 55 -6.69 11.85 15.17
N GLN A 56 -6.14 11.33 16.26
CA GLN A 56 -4.99 10.42 16.25
C GLN A 56 -5.34 9.07 15.60
N VAL A 57 -6.49 8.49 15.97
CA VAL A 57 -7.03 7.27 15.31
C VAL A 57 -7.22 7.50 13.82
N LEU A 58 -7.87 8.60 13.41
CA LEU A 58 -8.07 8.93 12.00
C LEU A 58 -6.74 9.12 11.25
N LEU A 59 -5.74 9.73 11.90
CA LEU A 59 -4.41 9.90 11.32
C LEU A 59 -3.73 8.55 11.12
N LEU A 60 -3.63 7.72 12.16
CA LEU A 60 -2.99 6.41 12.08
C LEU A 60 -3.71 5.50 11.07
N HIS A 61 -5.04 5.52 11.03
CA HIS A 61 -5.83 4.81 10.02
C HIS A 61 -5.45 5.25 8.60
N ALA A 62 -5.29 6.55 8.36
CA ALA A 62 -4.90 7.06 7.06
C ALA A 62 -3.46 6.69 6.67
N ILE A 63 -2.52 6.66 7.62
CA ILE A 63 -1.15 6.21 7.37
C ILE A 63 -1.14 4.71 7.10
N ALA A 64 -1.85 3.91 7.89
CA ALA A 64 -2.01 2.47 7.64
C ALA A 64 -2.56 2.20 6.22
N HIS A 65 -3.49 3.02 5.74
CA HIS A 65 -4.01 2.90 4.38
C HIS A 65 -2.96 3.20 3.30
N ILE A 66 -2.06 4.16 3.56
CA ILE A 66 -0.95 4.47 2.65
C ILE A 66 -0.01 3.27 2.57
N GLU A 67 0.40 2.69 3.71
CA GLU A 67 1.28 1.52 3.71
C GLU A 67 0.63 0.33 3.01
N TYR A 68 -0.65 0.08 3.30
CA TYR A 68 -1.38 -1.01 2.65
C TYR A 68 -1.47 -0.81 1.13
N SER A 69 -1.68 0.42 0.67
CA SER A 69 -1.69 0.74 -0.77
C SER A 69 -0.31 0.55 -1.40
N ALA A 70 0.78 0.80 -0.67
CA ALA A 70 2.13 0.57 -1.12
C ALA A 70 2.46 -0.94 -1.23
N ILE A 71 1.98 -1.76 -0.30
CA ILE A 71 2.06 -3.23 -0.39
C ILE A 71 1.37 -3.72 -1.68
N ASP A 72 0.13 -3.28 -1.93
CA ASP A 72 -0.61 -3.64 -3.15
C ASP A 72 0.17 -3.25 -4.41
N LEU A 73 0.72 -2.03 -4.46
CA LEU A 73 1.51 -1.55 -5.61
C LEU A 73 2.80 -2.35 -5.83
N ALA A 74 3.51 -2.69 -4.76
CA ALA A 74 4.75 -3.45 -4.84
C ALA A 74 4.50 -4.87 -5.34
N LEU A 75 3.49 -5.57 -4.79
CA LEU A 75 3.11 -6.91 -5.22
C LEU A 75 2.57 -6.91 -6.66
N ASP A 76 1.81 -5.88 -7.03
CA ASP A 76 1.33 -5.67 -8.39
C ASP A 76 2.49 -5.47 -9.39
N ALA A 77 3.57 -4.79 -8.98
CA ALA A 77 4.77 -4.65 -9.80
C ALA A 77 5.47 -5.99 -10.03
N VAL A 78 5.65 -6.80 -8.97
CA VAL A 78 6.20 -8.17 -9.06
C VAL A 78 5.36 -9.04 -10.01
N TYR A 79 4.04 -8.97 -9.87
CA TYR A 79 3.13 -9.84 -10.63
C TYR A 79 3.03 -9.45 -12.12
N ARG A 80 2.84 -8.17 -12.43
CA ARG A 80 2.64 -7.69 -13.80
C ARG A 80 3.94 -7.52 -14.59
N PHE A 81 5.01 -7.05 -13.96
CA PHE A 81 6.28 -6.75 -14.63
C PHE A 81 7.34 -7.83 -14.44
N ARG A 82 6.93 -9.08 -14.20
CA ARG A 82 7.82 -10.25 -14.05
C ARG A 82 8.87 -10.40 -15.16
N ASN A 83 8.60 -9.91 -16.38
CA ASN A 83 9.55 -9.98 -17.50
C ASN A 83 10.83 -9.13 -17.30
N CYS A 84 10.90 -8.30 -16.25
CA CYS A 84 12.08 -7.53 -15.87
C CYS A 84 13.18 -8.35 -15.17
N GLY A 85 12.87 -9.61 -14.79
CA GLY A 85 13.83 -10.54 -14.20
C GLY A 85 13.82 -10.56 -12.67
N GLU A 86 14.50 -11.56 -12.11
CA GLU A 86 14.48 -11.89 -10.67
C GLU A 86 14.95 -10.72 -9.78
N LYS A 87 15.96 -9.96 -10.20
CA LYS A 87 16.42 -8.79 -9.44
C LYS A 87 15.31 -7.75 -9.27
N PHE A 88 14.55 -7.47 -10.33
CA PHE A 88 13.44 -6.52 -10.26
C PHE A 88 12.34 -7.02 -9.32
N GLU A 89 12.00 -8.31 -9.42
CA GLU A 89 11.02 -8.94 -8.53
C GLU A 89 11.47 -8.82 -7.07
N MET A 90 12.72 -9.21 -6.77
CA MET A 90 13.26 -9.14 -5.41
C MET A 90 13.31 -7.71 -4.87
N ASP A 91 13.74 -6.73 -5.68
CA ASP A 91 13.77 -5.32 -5.27
C ASP A 91 12.38 -4.84 -4.82
N TRP A 92 11.31 -5.23 -5.54
CA TRP A 92 9.93 -4.90 -5.16
C TRP A 92 9.38 -5.74 -4.01
N LEU A 93 9.81 -7.00 -3.86
CA LEU A 93 9.44 -7.82 -2.70
C LEU A 93 10.03 -7.29 -1.40
N VAL A 94 11.26 -6.77 -1.43
CA VAL A 94 11.87 -6.06 -0.29
C VAL A 94 11.04 -4.83 0.09
N VAL A 95 10.59 -4.05 -0.90
CA VAL A 95 9.68 -2.92 -0.64
C VAL A 95 8.38 -3.42 -0.01
N ALA A 96 7.74 -4.45 -0.56
CA ALA A 96 6.51 -5.01 0.01
C ALA A 96 6.69 -5.47 1.46
N ASP A 97 7.81 -6.12 1.79
CA ASP A 97 8.13 -6.54 3.15
C ASP A 97 8.30 -5.37 4.12
N ASP A 98 8.95 -4.29 3.67
CA ASP A 98 9.13 -3.10 4.49
C ASP A 98 7.80 -2.40 4.79
N GLU A 99 6.91 -2.30 3.78
CA GLU A 99 5.59 -1.69 3.96
C GLU A 99 4.65 -2.58 4.78
N VAL A 100 4.79 -3.91 4.72
CA VAL A 100 4.09 -4.83 5.65
C VAL A 100 4.51 -4.55 7.09
N ARG A 101 5.82 -4.37 7.34
CA ARG A 101 6.34 -4.03 8.67
C ARG A 101 5.81 -2.68 9.15
N HIS A 102 5.82 -1.64 8.29
CA HIS A 102 5.25 -0.33 8.63
C HIS A 102 3.76 -0.41 8.94
N PHE A 103 2.99 -1.11 8.11
CA PHE A 103 1.56 -1.32 8.32
C PHE A 103 1.28 -1.96 9.68
N GLU A 104 1.99 -3.04 10.03
CA GLU A 104 1.77 -3.74 11.30
C GLU A 104 2.13 -2.91 12.52
N MET A 105 3.19 -2.09 12.44
CA MET A 105 3.54 -1.14 13.50
C MET A 105 2.42 -0.12 13.71
N ILE A 106 1.87 0.46 12.64
CA ILE A 106 0.79 1.44 12.71
C ILE A 106 -0.51 0.78 13.17
N GLU A 107 -0.81 -0.42 12.69
CA GLU A 107 -2.00 -1.18 13.07
C GLU A 107 -1.98 -1.52 14.57
N SER A 108 -0.81 -1.85 15.12
CA SER A 108 -0.64 -2.06 16.56
C SER A 108 -0.96 -0.78 17.35
N LEU A 109 -0.40 0.36 16.96
CA LEU A 109 -0.68 1.65 17.58
C LEU A 109 -2.16 2.05 17.46
N LEU A 110 -2.77 1.78 16.30
CA LEU A 110 -4.18 2.05 16.06
C LEU A 110 -5.08 1.24 17.01
N LYS A 111 -4.74 -0.05 17.22
CA LYS A 111 -5.41 -0.93 18.18
C LYS A 111 -5.25 -0.46 19.62
N GLU A 112 -4.07 0.02 20.01
CA GLU A 112 -3.82 0.60 21.34
C GLU A 112 -4.69 1.84 21.62
N LEU A 113 -5.01 2.63 20.59
CA LEU A 113 -5.92 3.77 20.68
C LEU A 113 -7.41 3.37 20.57
N GLY A 114 -7.72 2.08 20.44
CA GLY A 114 -9.08 1.55 20.35
C GLY A 114 -9.71 1.62 18.96
N GLY A 115 -8.94 1.91 17.92
CA GLY A 115 -9.39 1.88 16.52
C GLY A 115 -8.93 0.62 15.78
N TYR A 116 -9.35 0.47 14.52
CA TYR A 116 -8.88 -0.61 13.65
C TYR A 116 -8.83 -0.19 12.18
N TYR A 117 -7.97 -0.85 11.38
CA TYR A 117 -7.88 -0.56 9.95
C TYR A 117 -9.14 -1.03 9.22
N GLY A 118 -9.75 -0.13 8.44
CA GLY A 118 -11.06 -0.33 7.81
C GLY A 118 -12.23 0.29 8.57
N GLU A 119 -12.00 0.86 9.75
CA GLU A 119 -13.02 1.58 10.53
C GLU A 119 -13.51 2.85 9.80
N TYR A 120 -12.62 3.53 9.09
CA TYR A 120 -12.93 4.76 8.36
C TYR A 120 -12.90 4.52 6.85
N PRO A 121 -13.68 5.28 6.06
CA PRO A 121 -13.64 5.17 4.61
C PRO A 121 -12.27 5.62 4.06
N VAL A 122 -11.88 5.00 2.96
CA VAL A 122 -10.59 5.20 2.28
C VAL A 122 -10.80 5.57 0.82
N HIS A 123 -9.77 6.10 0.16
CA HIS A 123 -9.79 6.39 -1.27
C HIS A 123 -8.88 5.43 -2.02
N ASP A 124 -9.15 5.15 -3.30
CA ASP A 124 -8.36 4.22 -4.13
C ASP A 124 -7.44 4.92 -5.14
N ALA A 125 -7.10 6.18 -4.86
CA ALA A 125 -6.25 7.05 -5.67
C ALA A 125 -4.99 6.36 -6.24
N LEU A 126 -4.29 5.55 -5.45
CA LEU A 126 -3.10 4.83 -5.89
C LEU A 126 -3.40 3.65 -6.79
N PHE A 127 -4.47 2.91 -6.51
CA PHE A 127 -4.97 1.87 -7.40
C PHE A 127 -5.41 2.45 -8.74
N GLU A 128 -6.10 3.59 -8.74
CA GLU A 128 -6.51 4.32 -9.95
C GLU A 128 -5.31 4.80 -10.78
N ALA A 129 -4.29 5.39 -10.14
CA ALA A 129 -3.05 5.77 -10.81
C ALA A 129 -2.34 4.55 -11.41
N SER A 130 -2.41 3.42 -10.69
CA SER A 130 -1.95 2.13 -11.16
C SER A 130 -2.68 1.69 -12.44
N MET A 131 -3.99 1.72 -12.45
CA MET A 131 -4.80 1.27 -13.58
C MET A 131 -4.61 2.12 -14.85
N ARG A 132 -4.16 3.36 -14.71
CA ARG A 132 -3.79 4.26 -15.82
C ARG A 132 -2.39 4.03 -16.37
N THR A 133 -1.60 3.17 -15.72
CA THR A 133 -0.18 2.93 -16.02
C THR A 133 0.06 1.43 -16.09
N LEU A 134 -0.46 0.82 -17.15
CA LEU A 134 -0.35 -0.62 -17.37
C LEU A 134 1.04 -1.03 -17.85
N ASP A 135 1.77 -0.11 -18.48
CA ASP A 135 3.15 -0.30 -18.92
C ASP A 135 4.17 0.14 -17.85
N LEU A 136 5.31 -0.55 -17.80
CA LEU A 136 6.36 -0.33 -16.79
C LEU A 136 6.87 1.12 -16.78
N TYR A 137 7.20 1.67 -17.95
CA TYR A 137 7.79 3.01 -18.04
C TYR A 137 6.81 4.09 -17.57
N GLU A 138 5.54 3.95 -17.95
CA GLU A 138 4.48 4.85 -17.48
C GLU A 138 4.30 4.72 -15.97
N ARG A 139 4.30 3.48 -15.44
CA ARG A 139 4.18 3.21 -14.01
C ARG A 139 5.29 3.90 -13.22
N MET A 140 6.54 3.72 -13.65
CA MET A 140 7.71 4.31 -12.99
C MET A 140 7.75 5.84 -13.12
N ALA A 141 7.15 6.43 -14.15
CA ALA A 141 7.13 7.88 -14.34
C ALA A 141 5.99 8.58 -13.59
N VAL A 142 4.82 7.94 -13.48
CA VAL A 142 3.58 8.59 -13.03
C VAL A 142 3.31 8.34 -11.55
N VAL A 143 3.47 7.10 -11.06
CA VAL A 143 3.12 6.77 -9.67
C VAL A 143 3.98 7.55 -8.66
N PRO A 144 5.31 7.67 -8.79
CA PRO A 144 6.11 8.48 -7.87
C PRO A 144 5.65 9.94 -7.78
N ARG A 145 5.37 10.56 -8.93
CA ARG A 145 4.84 11.94 -8.98
C ARG A 145 3.46 12.05 -8.35
N TYR A 146 2.64 11.01 -8.46
CA TYR A 146 1.33 10.96 -7.82
C TYR A 146 1.46 10.84 -6.29
N LEU A 147 2.42 10.05 -5.80
CA LEU A 147 2.75 9.94 -4.36
C LEU A 147 3.26 11.29 -3.82
N GLU A 148 4.17 11.95 -4.54
CA GLU A 148 4.70 13.30 -4.20
C GLU A 148 3.57 14.34 -4.16
N ALA A 149 2.73 14.40 -5.20
CA ALA A 149 1.66 15.39 -5.31
C ALA A 149 0.54 15.20 -4.27
N ASN A 150 0.30 13.97 -3.81
CA ASN A 150 -0.73 13.66 -2.81
C ASN A 150 -0.19 13.53 -1.38
N GLY A 151 1.07 13.91 -1.15
CA GLY A 151 1.55 14.24 0.20
C GLY A 151 2.23 13.12 0.98
N LEU A 152 2.83 12.12 0.32
CA LEU A 152 3.76 11.22 1.02
C LEU A 152 4.98 11.97 1.60
N ASP A 153 5.38 13.09 0.98
CA ASP A 153 6.37 14.04 1.52
C ASP A 153 5.91 14.76 2.80
N ALA A 154 4.62 14.69 3.15
CA ALA A 154 4.10 15.29 4.37
C ALA A 154 4.15 14.37 5.60
N THR A 155 4.41 13.06 5.42
CA THR A 155 4.43 12.07 6.51
C THR A 155 5.42 12.44 7.63
N PRO A 156 6.67 12.87 7.33
CA PRO A 156 7.61 13.30 8.37
C PRO A 156 7.19 14.60 9.08
N LEU A 157 6.55 15.53 8.36
CA LEU A 157 6.06 16.79 8.91
C LEU A 157 4.83 16.62 9.81
N ILE A 158 4.02 15.58 9.56
CA ILE A 158 2.85 15.23 10.38
C ILE A 158 3.29 14.55 11.68
N LEU A 159 4.28 13.64 11.63
CA LEU A 159 4.85 13.01 12.83
C LEU A 159 5.54 14.02 13.76
N ARG A 160 6.14 15.08 13.22
CA ARG A 160 6.74 16.18 13.99
C ARG A 160 5.75 17.06 14.75
N LYS A 161 4.44 16.93 14.47
CA LYS A 161 3.36 17.70 15.11
C LYS A 161 2.59 16.92 16.19
N LEU A 162 3.01 15.68 16.45
CA LEU A 162 2.67 14.94 17.68
C LEU A 162 3.62 15.36 18.81
#